data_AF-A0A938A999-F1
#
_entry.id   AF-A0A938A999-F1
#
_cell.length_a   1.000
_cell.length_b   1.000
_cell.length_c   1.000
_cell.angle_alpha   90.00
_cell.angle_beta   90.00
_cell.angle_gamma   90.00
#
_symmetry.space_group_name_H-M   'P 1'
#
loop_
_entity.id
_entity.type
_entity.pdbx_description
1 polymer ?
#
loop_
_entity_poly.entity_id
_entity_poly.type
_entity_poly.pdbx_seq_one_letter_code
_entity_poly.pdbx_strand_id
1 'polypeptide(L)'
;MNRRAFLGGLIAVPAIAASEPVLASPPKSAPQAVVVYHFVTPDCDDCNRWDQRHLPRFLNSGEYRRSSYRRIEGRTAEQALDPRRWPPEARPFAASLKETPAFIVLRQGRGMAAASGEEAWTKVIWPAIQRAAA
;
A
#
# COMPACT_ATOMS: atom_id res chain seq x y z
N MET A 1 -23.15 62.55 45.96
CA MET A 1 -23.05 61.29 45.21
C MET A 1 -22.38 61.57 43.88
N ASN A 2 -21.34 60.80 43.49
CA ASN A 2 -20.88 60.52 42.12
C ASN A 2 -19.50 59.83 42.17
N ARG A 3 -19.46 58.49 42.05
CA ARG A 3 -18.23 57.73 41.81
C ARG A 3 -18.40 57.00 40.48
N ARG A 4 -17.67 57.44 39.46
CA ARG A 4 -17.64 56.82 38.13
C ARG A 4 -16.78 55.56 38.19
N ALA A 5 -17.35 54.47 37.68
CA ALA A 5 -16.78 53.14 37.61
C ALA A 5 -15.70 53.05 36.53
N PHE A 6 -14.57 52.40 36.85
CA PHE A 6 -13.60 51.93 35.86
C PHE A 6 -13.92 50.48 35.54
N LEU A 7 -14.45 50.25 34.33
CA LEU A 7 -14.58 48.92 33.71
C LEU A 7 -13.23 48.60 33.03
N GLY A 8 -12.39 47.84 33.72
CA GLY A 8 -11.17 47.26 33.16
C GLY A 8 -11.50 45.93 32.48
N GLY A 9 -11.38 45.87 31.16
CA GLY A 9 -11.65 44.68 30.35
C GLY A 9 -10.59 43.59 30.54
N LEU A 10 -11.06 42.36 30.72
CA LEU A 10 -10.26 41.14 30.58
C LEU A 10 -10.62 40.51 29.23
N ILE A 11 -9.74 40.65 28.25
CA ILE A 11 -9.79 39.89 27.00
C ILE A 11 -9.08 38.56 27.27
N ALA A 12 -9.85 37.48 27.31
CA ALA A 12 -9.34 36.11 27.37
C ALA A 12 -8.76 35.71 26.00
N VAL A 13 -7.48 35.37 25.96
CA VAL A 13 -6.81 34.78 24.79
C VAL A 13 -7.04 33.27 24.84
N PRO A 14 -7.64 32.63 23.82
CA PRO A 14 -7.75 31.17 23.79
C PRO A 14 -6.38 30.56 23.45
N ALA A 15 -5.95 29.60 24.26
CA ALA A 15 -4.78 28.78 24.02
C ALA A 15 -5.01 27.89 22.78
N ILE A 16 -4.25 28.14 21.73
CA ILE A 16 -4.24 27.30 20.52
C ILE A 16 -3.46 26.04 20.90
N ALA A 17 -4.17 24.94 21.18
CA ALA A 17 -3.56 23.64 21.38
C ALA A 17 -2.93 23.18 20.05
N ALA A 18 -1.61 23.30 19.94
CA ALA A 18 -0.84 22.80 18.82
C ALA A 18 -1.06 21.29 18.69
N SER A 19 -1.64 20.86 17.58
CA SER A 19 -1.72 19.46 17.21
C SER A 19 -0.33 19.02 16.80
N GLU A 20 0.31 18.17 17.59
CA GLU A 20 1.61 17.60 17.25
C GLU A 20 1.48 16.77 15.96
N PRO A 21 2.36 16.96 14.96
CA PRO A 21 2.37 16.10 13.80
C PRO A 21 2.77 14.70 14.27
N VAL A 22 1.84 13.75 14.17
CA VAL A 22 2.12 12.33 14.31
C VAL A 22 3.17 11.98 13.25
N LEU A 23 4.43 11.96 13.68
CA LEU A 23 5.54 11.41 12.92
C LEU A 23 5.18 9.95 12.61
N ALA A 24 4.74 9.71 11.38
CA ALA A 24 4.59 8.38 10.84
C ALA A 24 5.94 7.67 10.98
N SER A 25 6.02 6.69 11.88
CA SER A 25 7.21 5.87 12.03
C SER A 25 7.58 5.26 10.67
N PRO A 26 8.85 5.38 10.21
CA PRO A 26 9.26 4.77 8.96
C PRO A 26 9.01 3.26 9.05
N PRO A 27 8.53 2.61 7.97
CA PRO A 27 8.30 1.17 8.00
C PRO A 27 9.61 0.48 8.36
N LYS A 28 9.59 -0.24 9.49
CA LYS A 28 10.70 -1.07 9.96
C LYS A 28 11.01 -2.08 8.85
N SER A 29 12.00 -1.76 8.03
CA SER A 29 12.46 -2.65 6.96
C SER A 29 13.14 -3.83 7.62
N ALA A 30 12.35 -4.87 7.88
CA ALA A 30 12.85 -6.11 8.44
C ALA A 30 13.86 -6.73 7.44
N PRO A 31 14.97 -7.32 7.91
CA PRO A 31 16.05 -7.85 7.06
C PRO A 31 15.65 -9.00 6.11
N GLN A 32 14.40 -9.47 6.17
CA GLN A 32 13.83 -10.51 5.33
C GLN A 32 12.56 -10.07 4.59
N ALA A 33 12.30 -8.75 4.48
CA ALA A 33 11.02 -8.23 4.00
C ALA A 33 10.68 -8.73 2.60
N VAL A 34 9.76 -9.69 2.53
CA VAL A 34 9.01 -10.00 1.32
C VAL A 34 8.01 -8.88 1.13
N VAL A 35 8.00 -8.23 -0.02
CA VAL A 35 7.01 -7.20 -0.35
C VAL A 35 6.18 -7.69 -1.52
N VAL A 36 4.86 -7.66 -1.35
CA VAL A 36 3.90 -8.03 -2.40
C VAL A 36 3.15 -6.76 -2.80
N TYR A 37 3.47 -6.23 -3.97
CA TYR A 37 2.72 -5.16 -4.59
C TYR A 37 1.57 -5.75 -5.42
N HIS A 38 0.36 -5.23 -5.24
CA HIS A 38 -0.82 -5.61 -6.00
C HIS A 38 -1.48 -4.36 -6.58
N PHE A 39 -1.53 -4.24 -7.89
CA PHE A 39 -2.14 -3.11 -8.58
C PHE A 39 -3.53 -3.49 -9.11
N VAL A 40 -4.52 -2.67 -8.79
CA VAL A 40 -5.93 -2.82 -9.22
C VAL A 40 -6.48 -1.53 -9.81
N THR A 41 -7.65 -1.64 -10.45
CA THR A 41 -8.44 -0.50 -10.92
C THR A 41 -9.93 -0.71 -10.56
N PRO A 42 -10.74 0.38 -10.45
CA PRO A 42 -12.12 0.32 -9.96
C PRO A 42 -13.05 -0.61 -10.76
N ASP A 43 -12.91 -0.62 -12.09
CA ASP A 43 -13.81 -1.33 -13.01
C ASP A 43 -13.13 -2.58 -13.62
N CYS A 44 -12.34 -3.28 -12.81
CA CYS A 44 -11.62 -4.48 -13.22
C CYS A 44 -12.29 -5.74 -12.69
N ASP A 45 -13.06 -6.42 -13.54
CA ASP A 45 -13.76 -7.65 -13.18
C ASP A 45 -12.79 -8.76 -12.73
N ASP A 46 -11.64 -8.90 -13.39
CA ASP A 46 -10.60 -9.85 -12.97
C ASP A 46 -10.01 -9.51 -11.59
N CYS A 47 -9.89 -8.22 -11.27
CA CYS A 47 -9.41 -7.77 -9.96
C CYS A 47 -10.44 -8.10 -8.88
N ASN A 48 -11.72 -7.86 -9.16
CA ASN A 48 -12.83 -8.17 -8.26
C ASN A 48 -12.94 -9.69 -8.02
N ARG A 49 -12.83 -10.50 -9.08
CA ARG A 49 -12.80 -11.97 -8.96
C ARG A 49 -11.59 -12.45 -8.16
N TRP A 50 -10.42 -11.88 -8.42
CA TRP A 50 -9.21 -12.21 -7.67
C TRP A 50 -9.37 -11.89 -6.18
N ASP A 51 -9.89 -10.70 -5.84
CA ASP A 51 -10.13 -10.29 -4.47
C ASP A 51 -11.06 -11.28 -3.76
N GLN A 52 -12.17 -11.67 -4.39
CA GLN A 52 -13.13 -12.61 -3.79
C GLN A 52 -12.53 -14.01 -3.58
N ARG A 53 -11.73 -14.49 -4.54
CA ARG A 53 -11.22 -15.88 -4.54
C ARG A 53 -9.94 -16.06 -3.74
N HIS A 54 -9.04 -15.09 -3.77
CA HIS A 54 -7.66 -15.26 -3.34
C HIS A 54 -7.28 -14.40 -2.16
N LEU A 55 -7.79 -13.16 -2.08
CA LEU A 55 -7.37 -12.24 -1.04
C LEU A 55 -7.70 -12.75 0.38
N PRO A 56 -8.91 -13.25 0.71
CA PRO A 56 -9.19 -13.80 2.04
C PRO A 56 -8.24 -14.93 2.45
N ARG A 57 -7.94 -15.84 1.51
CA ARG A 57 -7.02 -16.95 1.78
C ARG A 57 -5.59 -16.45 2.00
N PHE A 58 -5.15 -15.48 1.20
CA PHE A 58 -3.83 -14.88 1.36
C PHE A 58 -3.70 -14.16 2.70
N LEU A 59 -4.65 -13.28 3.05
CA LEU A 59 -4.61 -12.51 4.30
C LEU A 59 -4.57 -13.40 5.56
N ASN A 60 -5.16 -14.60 5.49
CA ASN A 60 -5.15 -15.57 6.58
C ASN A 60 -3.90 -16.46 6.62
N SER A 61 -2.99 -16.34 5.64
CA SER A 61 -1.84 -17.23 5.49
C SER A 61 -0.66 -16.87 6.39
N GLY A 62 0.25 -17.82 6.61
CA GLY A 62 1.50 -17.57 7.33
C GLY A 62 2.46 -16.69 6.55
N GLU A 63 2.44 -16.82 5.23
CA GLU A 63 3.22 -16.02 4.28
C GLU A 63 2.82 -14.55 4.34
N TYR A 64 1.52 -14.24 4.44
CA TYR A 64 1.06 -12.86 4.63
C TYR A 64 1.68 -12.24 5.89
N ARG A 65 1.67 -12.96 7.02
CA ARG A 65 2.28 -12.49 8.28
C ARG A 65 3.80 -12.24 8.18
N ARG A 66 4.48 -12.88 7.23
CA ARG A 66 5.92 -12.71 6.96
C ARG A 66 6.22 -11.78 5.79
N SER A 67 5.18 -11.18 5.21
CA SER A 67 5.29 -10.27 4.06
C SER A 67 4.67 -8.92 4.36
N SER A 68 5.06 -7.94 3.57
CA SER A 68 4.47 -6.62 3.52
C SER A 68 3.61 -6.55 2.27
N TYR A 69 2.29 -6.63 2.43
CA TYR A 69 1.35 -6.46 1.32
C TYR A 69 1.06 -4.98 1.10
N ARG A 70 1.06 -4.55 -0.17
CA ARG A 70 0.84 -3.16 -0.58
C ARG A 70 -0.07 -3.14 -1.80
N ARG A 71 -1.31 -2.70 -1.60
CA ARG A 71 -2.24 -2.45 -2.69
C ARG A 71 -1.98 -1.07 -3.30
N ILE A 72 -1.97 -1.00 -4.62
CA ILE A 72 -1.87 0.23 -5.40
C ILE A 72 -3.15 0.34 -6.23
N GLU A 73 -3.84 1.46 -6.12
CA GLU A 73 -5.07 1.71 -6.86
C GLU A 73 -4.80 2.70 -8.00
N GLY A 74 -5.05 2.25 -9.23
CA GLY A 74 -5.01 3.08 -10.43
C GLY A 74 -6.42 3.44 -10.90
N ARG A 75 -6.52 4.44 -11.77
CA ARG A 75 -7.78 4.79 -12.45
C ARG A 75 -8.01 3.99 -13.72
N THR A 76 -6.94 3.54 -14.37
CA THR A 76 -7.01 2.80 -15.64
C THR A 76 -5.98 1.68 -15.66
N ALA A 77 -6.19 0.65 -16.48
CA ALA A 77 -5.30 -0.51 -16.56
C ALA A 77 -3.90 -0.13 -17.07
N GLU A 78 -3.80 0.86 -17.96
CA GLU A 78 -2.52 1.37 -18.48
C GLU A 78 -1.65 1.95 -17.37
N GLN A 79 -2.24 2.46 -16.29
CA GLN A 79 -1.48 2.94 -15.15
C GLN A 79 -0.75 1.81 -14.40
N ALA A 80 -1.25 0.57 -14.47
CA ALA A 80 -0.53 -0.58 -13.96
C ALA A 80 0.71 -0.90 -14.80
N LEU A 81 0.73 -0.46 -16.07
CA LEU A 81 1.83 -0.70 -17.00
C LEU A 81 2.87 0.43 -16.97
N ASP A 82 2.50 1.61 -16.45
CA ASP A 82 3.42 2.74 -16.30
C ASP A 82 4.37 2.51 -15.10
N PRO A 83 5.69 2.29 -15.31
CA PRO A 83 6.63 2.06 -14.23
C PRO A 83 6.66 3.19 -13.20
N ARG A 84 6.29 4.42 -13.56
CA ARG A 84 6.27 5.57 -12.64
C ARG A 84 5.17 5.46 -11.57
N ARG A 85 4.15 4.64 -11.80
CA ARG A 85 3.07 4.37 -10.85
C ARG A 85 3.45 3.32 -9.80
N TRP A 86 4.57 2.63 -10.01
CA TRP A 86 5.12 1.68 -9.05
C TRP A 86 6.17 2.35 -8.14
N PRO A 87 6.32 1.85 -6.89
CA PRO A 87 7.42 2.21 -6.01
C PRO A 87 8.78 1.99 -6.69
N PRO A 88 9.80 2.82 -6.38
CA PRO A 88 11.10 2.80 -7.06
C PRO A 88 11.72 1.41 -7.26
N GLU A 89 11.64 0.56 -6.25
CA GLU A 89 12.18 -0.80 -6.22
C GLU A 89 11.40 -1.80 -7.08
N ALA A 90 10.14 -1.52 -7.39
CA ALA A 90 9.27 -2.36 -8.21
C ALA A 90 9.27 -1.96 -9.69
N ARG A 91 9.64 -0.71 -10.01
CA ARG A 91 9.63 -0.17 -11.39
C ARG A 91 10.35 -1.03 -12.42
N PRO A 92 11.52 -1.62 -12.15
CA PRO A 92 12.22 -2.45 -13.16
C PRO A 92 11.41 -3.65 -13.63
N PHE A 93 10.44 -4.11 -12.84
CA PHE A 93 9.61 -5.28 -13.13
C PHE A 93 8.25 -4.91 -13.73
N ALA A 94 7.88 -3.62 -13.73
CA ALA A 94 6.59 -3.19 -14.26
C ALA A 94 6.48 -3.40 -15.79
N ALA A 95 7.60 -3.36 -16.51
CA ALA A 95 7.63 -3.52 -17.96
C ALA A 95 7.22 -4.93 -18.46
N SER A 96 7.27 -5.96 -17.61
CA SER A 96 6.82 -7.32 -17.98
C SER A 96 5.32 -7.54 -17.76
N LEU A 97 4.63 -6.60 -17.11
CA LEU A 97 3.20 -6.65 -16.86
C LEU A 97 2.43 -6.30 -18.13
N LYS A 98 1.23 -6.86 -18.28
CA LYS A 98 0.40 -6.68 -19.48
C LYS A 98 -1.01 -6.18 -19.17
N GLU A 99 -1.52 -6.47 -17.99
CA GLU A 99 -2.89 -6.19 -17.59
C GLU A 99 -3.04 -6.08 -16.06
N THR A 100 -4.27 -5.88 -15.57
CA THR A 100 -4.61 -5.95 -14.14
C THR A 100 -5.51 -7.17 -13.86
N PRO A 101 -5.47 -7.78 -12.66
CA PRO A 101 -4.63 -7.42 -11.52
C PRO A 101 -3.14 -7.71 -11.81
N ALA A 102 -2.26 -6.82 -11.37
CA ALA A 102 -0.83 -6.99 -11.56
C ALA A 102 -0.11 -7.14 -10.22
N PHE A 103 0.90 -7.99 -10.20
CA PHE A 103 1.61 -8.34 -8.98
C PHE A 103 3.12 -8.27 -9.17
N ILE A 104 3.81 -7.76 -8.16
CA ILE A 104 5.27 -7.80 -8.07
C ILE A 104 5.65 -8.29 -6.68
N VAL A 105 6.47 -9.34 -6.63
CA VAL A 105 7.02 -9.90 -5.39
C VAL A 105 8.49 -9.56 -5.31
N LEU A 106 8.89 -8.86 -4.25
CA LEU A 106 10.27 -8.51 -3.96
C LEU A 106 10.73 -9.22 -2.70
N ARG A 107 12.01 -9.59 -2.63
CA ARG A 107 12.67 -10.02 -1.39
C ARG A 107 13.97 -9.23 -1.27
N GLN A 108 14.11 -8.46 -0.18
CA GLN A 108 15.29 -7.60 0.04
C GLN A 108 15.57 -6.67 -1.17
N GLY A 109 14.52 -6.10 -1.75
CA GLY A 109 14.62 -5.22 -2.93
C GLY A 109 14.93 -5.94 -4.26
N ARG A 110 15.10 -7.26 -4.26
CA ARG A 110 15.31 -8.06 -5.48
C ARG A 110 13.98 -8.62 -5.97
N GLY A 111 13.71 -8.52 -7.27
CA GLY A 111 12.53 -9.11 -7.88
C GLY A 111 12.57 -10.63 -7.86
N MET A 112 11.55 -11.23 -7.27
CA MET A 112 11.33 -12.67 -7.21
C MET A 112 10.36 -13.13 -8.31
N ALA A 113 9.34 -12.31 -8.58
CA ALA A 113 8.37 -12.53 -9.64
C ALA A 113 7.63 -11.24 -9.99
N ALA A 114 7.20 -11.11 -11.23
CA ALA A 114 6.24 -10.11 -11.68
C ALA A 114 5.34 -10.74 -12.74
N ALA A 115 4.03 -10.63 -12.56
CA ALA A 115 3.05 -11.19 -13.48
C ALA A 115 1.69 -10.49 -13.31
N SER A 116 0.86 -10.56 -14.35
CA SER A 116 -0.47 -9.96 -14.39
C SER A 116 -1.53 -10.96 -14.81
N GLY A 117 -2.78 -10.68 -14.45
CA GLY A 117 -3.94 -11.51 -14.71
C GLY A 117 -4.30 -12.39 -13.52
N GLU A 118 -5.55 -12.83 -13.48
CA GLU A 118 -6.06 -13.59 -12.34
C GLU A 118 -5.31 -14.93 -12.14
N GLU A 119 -5.14 -15.70 -13.22
CA GLU A 119 -4.47 -17.00 -13.17
C GLU A 119 -2.97 -16.89 -12.84
N ALA A 120 -2.35 -15.74 -13.10
CA ALA A 120 -0.95 -15.52 -12.77
C ALA A 120 -0.72 -15.59 -11.25
N TRP A 121 -1.75 -15.31 -10.45
CA TRP A 121 -1.67 -15.47 -9.01
C TRP A 121 -1.29 -16.89 -8.61
N THR A 122 -2.06 -17.88 -9.06
CA THR A 122 -1.85 -19.28 -8.65
C THR A 122 -0.64 -19.89 -9.34
N LYS A 123 -0.36 -19.52 -10.59
CA LYS A 123 0.72 -20.09 -11.40
C LYS A 123 2.11 -19.53 -11.07
N VAL A 124 2.22 -18.24 -10.75
CA VAL A 124 3.50 -17.54 -10.66
C VAL A 124 3.69 -16.87 -9.30
N ILE A 125 2.73 -16.05 -8.89
CA ILE A 125 2.90 -15.13 -7.74
C ILE A 125 2.85 -15.87 -6.41
N TRP A 126 1.83 -16.71 -6.20
CA TRP A 126 1.67 -17.45 -4.96
C TRP A 126 2.85 -18.40 -4.68
N PRO A 127 3.32 -19.21 -5.65
CA PRO A 127 4.55 -19.98 -5.45
C PRO A 127 5.79 -19.11 -5.15
N ALA A 128 5.90 -17.92 -5.75
CA ALA A 128 7.00 -17.00 -5.48
C ALA A 128 6.95 -16.44 -4.05
N ILE A 129 5.75 -16.10 -3.55
CA ILE A 129 5.53 -15.67 -2.17
C ILE A 129 5.93 -16.80 -1.21
N GLN A 130 5.48 -18.03 -1.46
CA GLN A 130 5.81 -19.18 -0.61
C GLN A 130 7.31 -19.42 -0.51
N ARG A 131 8.05 -19.34 -1.62
CA ARG A 131 9.52 -19.46 -1.63
C ARG A 131 10.21 -18.29 -0.94
N ALA A 132 9.70 -17.07 -1.12
CA ALA A 132 10.31 -15.87 -0.57
C ALA A 132 10.10 -15.77 0.95
N ALA A 133 8.96 -16.25 1.44
CA ALA A 133 8.53 -16.25 2.83
C ALA A 133 8.73 -17.61 3.54
N ALA A 134 9.53 -18.51 2.96
CA ALA A 134 9.95 -19.76 3.60
C ALA A 134 11.03 -19.51 4.66
#